data_AF-A0A940SLF4-F1
#
_entry.id   AF-A0A940SLF4-F1
#
_cell.length_a   1.000
_cell.length_b   1.000
_cell.length_c   1.000
_cell.angle_alpha   90.00
_cell.angle_beta   90.00
_cell.angle_gamma   90.00
#
_symmetry.space_group_name_H-M   'P 1'
#
loop_
_entity.id
_entity.type
_entity.pdbx_description
1 polymer ?
#
loop_
_entity_poly.entity_id
_entity_poly.type
_entity_poly.pdbx_seq_one_letter_code
_entity_poly.pdbx_strand_id
1 'polypeptide(L)'
;MNLEKQKSAPVYEALERFRRQRVVPFDVPGHKRGRGNPELVKLLGEQCVGLDVNSMKPLDNLCHPVSVIMEAEQLAAEAFGAAHAYFMVGGTTSAVQSMVLTACKLGDKIIMPRNVHRSAINA
;
A
#
# COMPACT_ATOMS: atom_id res chain seq x y z
N MET A 1 18.16 -13.00 5.09
CA MET A 1 16.97 -13.47 4.36
C MET A 1 16.48 -14.80 4.92
N ASN A 2 15.44 -14.76 5.75
CA ASN A 2 14.75 -15.96 6.23
C ASN A 2 13.73 -16.44 5.17
N LEU A 3 14.05 -17.52 4.45
CA LEU A 3 13.23 -18.02 3.35
C LEU A 3 11.83 -18.50 3.77
N GLU A 4 11.66 -18.99 5.00
CA GLU A 4 10.34 -19.41 5.48
C GLU A 4 9.44 -18.21 5.75
N LYS A 5 9.98 -17.13 6.32
CA LYS A 5 9.24 -15.86 6.49
C LYS A 5 8.82 -15.24 5.16
N GLN A 6 9.64 -15.40 4.12
CA GLN A 6 9.36 -14.86 2.78
C GLN A 6 8.21 -15.58 2.04
N LYS A 7 7.65 -16.65 2.62
CA LYS A 7 6.41 -17.27 2.13
C LYS A 7 5.15 -16.57 2.63
N SER A 8 5.27 -15.70 3.64
CA SER A 8 4.14 -14.95 4.21
C SER A 8 3.78 -13.74 3.37
N ALA A 9 2.49 -13.42 3.32
CA ALA A 9 1.96 -12.22 2.68
C ALA A 9 1.08 -11.44 3.67
N PRO A 10 1.67 -10.67 4.61
CA PRO A 10 0.96 -10.15 5.79
C PRO A 10 -0.31 -9.35 5.47
N VAL A 11 -0.26 -8.47 4.47
CA VAL A 11 -1.42 -7.66 4.04
C VAL A 11 -2.53 -8.55 3.48
N TYR A 12 -2.19 -9.50 2.61
CA TYR A 12 -3.15 -10.43 2.02
C TYR A 12 -3.79 -11.35 3.08
N GLU A 13 -2.98 -11.95 3.94
CA GLU A 13 -3.44 -12.81 5.02
C GLU A 13 -4.34 -12.07 6.01
N ALA A 14 -4.01 -10.80 6.31
CA ALA A 14 -4.83 -9.95 7.16
C ALA A 14 -6.19 -9.64 6.52
N LEU A 15 -6.23 -9.34 5.22
CA LEU A 15 -7.47 -9.12 4.47
C LEU A 15 -8.35 -10.38 4.45
N GLU A 16 -7.75 -11.55 4.19
CA GLU A 16 -8.44 -12.84 4.22
C GLU A 16 -9.00 -13.19 5.61
N ARG A 17 -8.21 -12.96 6.66
CA ARG A 17 -8.64 -13.13 8.05
C ARG A 17 -9.80 -12.19 8.38
N PHE A 18 -9.70 -10.93 7.99
CA PHE A 18 -10.75 -9.94 8.23
C PHE A 18 -12.05 -10.28 7.49
N ARG A 19 -11.95 -10.77 6.24
CA ARG A 19 -13.10 -11.25 5.47
C ARG A 19 -13.85 -12.37 6.20
N ARG A 20 -13.12 -13.30 6.84
CA ARG A 20 -13.70 -14.43 7.60
C ARG A 20 -14.39 -14.02 8.90
N GLN A 21 -14.03 -12.88 9.50
CA GLN A 21 -14.63 -12.40 10.75
C GLN A 21 -16.07 -11.90 10.60
N ARG A 22 -16.58 -11.74 9.36
CA ARG A 22 -17.96 -11.31 9.07
C ARG A 22 -18.39 -10.02 9.80
N VAL A 23 -17.45 -9.11 10.03
CA VAL A 23 -17.70 -7.79 10.65
C VAL A 23 -18.75 -7.03 9.83
N VAL A 24 -19.73 -6.41 10.48
CA VAL A 24 -20.74 -5.59 9.82
C VAL A 24 -20.14 -4.21 9.50
N PRO A 25 -20.06 -3.79 8.23
CA PRO A 25 -19.39 -2.55 7.86
C PRO A 25 -20.33 -1.35 8.09
N PHE A 26 -20.13 -0.62 9.18
CA PHE A 26 -20.74 0.70 9.38
C PHE A 26 -19.83 1.85 8.90
N ASP A 27 -18.54 1.58 8.73
CA ASP A 27 -17.54 2.53 8.21
C ASP A 27 -17.53 2.59 6.66
N VAL A 28 -16.76 3.50 6.07
CA VAL A 28 -16.42 3.53 4.65
C VAL A 28 -15.69 2.24 4.22
N PRO A 29 -15.73 1.86 2.94
CA PRO A 29 -16.42 2.50 1.81
C PRO A 29 -17.96 2.34 1.80
N GLY A 30 -18.66 3.27 1.13
CA GLY A 30 -20.13 3.37 1.10
C GLY A 30 -20.86 2.20 0.42
N HIS A 31 -20.20 1.42 -0.44
CA HIS A 31 -20.81 0.24 -1.06
C HIS A 31 -21.04 -0.90 -0.06
N LYS A 32 -20.50 -0.82 1.18
CA LYS A 32 -20.71 -1.78 2.28
C LYS A 32 -20.46 -3.23 1.84
N ARG A 33 -19.30 -3.48 1.24
CA ARG A 33 -18.91 -4.77 0.62
C ARG A 33 -19.87 -5.21 -0.50
N GLY A 34 -20.42 -4.25 -1.23
CA GLY A 34 -21.25 -4.49 -2.40
C GLY A 34 -22.76 -4.47 -2.13
N ARG A 35 -23.20 -4.55 -0.87
CA ARG A 35 -24.63 -4.49 -0.52
C ARG A 35 -25.29 -3.17 -0.90
N GLY A 36 -24.55 -2.07 -0.83
CA GLY A 36 -25.02 -0.74 -1.23
C GLY A 36 -24.89 -0.46 -2.73
N ASN A 37 -24.25 -1.35 -3.51
CA ASN A 37 -24.09 -1.19 -4.95
C ASN A 37 -23.98 -2.55 -5.66
N PRO A 38 -25.12 -3.21 -5.96
CA PRO A 38 -25.14 -4.51 -6.64
C PRO A 38 -24.53 -4.49 -8.05
N GLU A 39 -24.65 -3.37 -8.78
CA GLU A 39 -24.07 -3.23 -10.13
C GLU A 39 -22.53 -3.27 -10.09
N LEU A 40 -21.92 -2.66 -9.07
CA LEU A 40 -20.47 -2.73 -8.87
C LEU A 40 -20.00 -4.17 -8.60
N VAL A 41 -20.78 -4.93 -7.83
CA VAL A 41 -20.51 -6.36 -7.58
C VAL A 41 -20.63 -7.17 -8.86
N LYS A 42 -21.66 -6.90 -9.67
CA LYS A 42 -21.85 -7.58 -10.95
C LYS A 42 -20.69 -7.33 -11.92
N LEU A 43 -20.10 -6.13 -11.89
CA LEU A 43 -18.98 -5.74 -12.74
C LEU A 43 -17.64 -6.32 -12.27
N LEU A 44 -17.30 -6.16 -10.99
CA LEU A 44 -15.96 -6.48 -10.46
C LEU A 44 -15.88 -7.82 -9.73
N GLY A 45 -17.01 -8.42 -9.41
CA GLY A 45 -17.13 -9.65 -8.61
C GLY A 45 -17.13 -9.40 -7.10
N GLU A 46 -17.81 -10.29 -6.38
CA GLU A 46 -17.96 -10.20 -4.91
C GLU A 46 -16.62 -10.23 -4.18
N GLN A 47 -15.64 -11.00 -4.66
CA GLN A 47 -14.33 -11.09 -4.03
C GLN A 47 -13.57 -9.77 -4.08
N CYS A 48 -13.58 -9.08 -5.23
CA CYS A 48 -12.90 -7.79 -5.39
C CYS A 48 -13.54 -6.73 -4.49
N VAL A 49 -14.87 -6.57 -4.60
CA VAL A 49 -15.62 -5.56 -3.82
C VAL A 49 -15.63 -5.88 -2.32
N GLY A 50 -15.56 -7.16 -1.95
CA GLY A 50 -15.52 -7.60 -0.55
C GLY A 50 -14.18 -7.36 0.15
N LEU A 51 -13.09 -7.21 -0.62
CA LEU A 51 -11.75 -6.89 -0.15
C LEU A 51 -11.47 -5.37 -0.13
N ASP A 52 -12.34 -4.55 -0.72
CA ASP A 52 -12.26 -3.09 -0.62
C ASP A 52 -12.72 -2.63 0.77
N VAL A 53 -11.74 -2.28 1.61
CA VAL A 53 -11.90 -1.98 3.02
C VAL A 53 -10.96 -0.84 3.41
N ASN A 54 -11.38 -0.06 4.41
CA ASN A 54 -10.62 1.09 4.89
C ASN A 54 -9.52 0.70 5.91
N SER A 55 -8.71 1.68 6.28
CA SER A 55 -7.73 1.65 7.37
C SER A 55 -8.42 1.41 8.72
N MET A 56 -8.59 0.14 9.06
CA MET A 56 -9.12 -0.30 10.35
C MET A 56 -7.98 -0.84 11.21
N LYS A 57 -8.13 -0.82 12.54
CA LYS A 57 -7.15 -1.38 13.49
C LYS A 57 -6.55 -2.76 13.08
N PRO A 58 -7.31 -3.74 12.55
CA PRO A 58 -6.74 -5.02 12.13
C PRO A 58 -5.99 -5.01 10.77
N LEU A 59 -6.04 -3.93 9.99
CA LEU A 59 -5.51 -3.83 8.61
C LEU A 59 -4.47 -2.74 8.41
N ASP A 60 -4.17 -1.95 9.45
CA ASP A 60 -3.18 -0.86 9.47
C ASP A 60 -3.63 0.43 8.76
N ASN A 61 -2.74 1.44 8.78
CA ASN A 61 -2.88 2.70 8.05
C ASN A 61 -1.64 2.93 7.19
N LEU A 62 -1.82 3.08 5.87
CA LEU A 62 -0.72 3.26 4.92
C LEU A 62 0.15 4.49 5.22
N CYS A 63 -0.42 5.57 5.75
CA CYS A 63 0.33 6.79 6.06
C CYS A 63 1.21 6.66 7.31
N HIS A 64 0.92 5.69 8.17
CA HIS A 64 1.69 5.44 9.39
C HIS A 64 1.63 3.95 9.74
N PRO A 65 2.36 3.11 9.00
CA PRO A 65 2.29 1.67 9.16
C PRO A 65 2.94 1.26 10.49
N VAL A 66 2.20 0.52 11.31
CA VAL A 66 2.66 0.03 12.63
C VAL A 66 2.38 -1.46 12.86
N SER A 67 1.72 -2.12 11.91
CA SER A 67 1.30 -3.52 12.01
C SER A 67 1.53 -4.26 10.68
N VAL A 68 0.46 -4.74 10.01
CA VAL A 68 0.57 -5.67 8.87
C VAL A 68 1.23 -5.05 7.65
N ILE A 69 1.12 -3.72 7.46
CA ILE A 69 1.83 -3.03 6.37
C ILE A 69 3.32 -2.93 6.72
N MET A 70 3.65 -2.54 7.96
CA MET A 70 5.04 -2.48 8.43
C MET A 70 5.75 -3.83 8.34
N GLU A 71 5.06 -4.93 8.69
CA GLU A 71 5.61 -6.28 8.56
C GLU A 71 5.89 -6.63 7.09
N ALA A 72 4.98 -6.30 6.18
CA ALA A 72 5.17 -6.53 4.76
C ALA A 72 6.31 -5.67 4.16
N GLU A 73 6.44 -4.41 4.59
CA GLU A 73 7.54 -3.53 4.23
C GLU A 73 8.89 -4.06 4.72
N GLN A 74 8.96 -4.61 5.95
CA GLN A 74 10.18 -5.24 6.47
C GLN A 74 10.57 -6.49 5.68
N LEU A 75 9.60 -7.34 5.33
CA LEU A 75 9.85 -8.51 4.49
C LEU A 75 10.36 -8.10 3.10
N ALA A 76 9.78 -7.06 2.51
CA ALA A 76 10.24 -6.52 1.22
C ALA A 76 11.67 -5.96 1.34
N ALA A 77 11.97 -5.19 2.39
CA ALA A 77 13.32 -4.66 2.63
C ALA A 77 14.35 -5.78 2.72
N GLU A 78 14.05 -6.85 3.47
CA GLU A 78 14.94 -8.02 3.59
C GLU A 78 15.12 -8.74 2.24
N ALA A 79 14.05 -8.89 1.46
CA ALA A 79 14.09 -9.57 0.16
C ALA A 79 14.92 -8.80 -0.88
N PHE A 80 14.81 -7.47 -0.90
CA PHE A 80 15.54 -6.61 -1.83
C PHE A 80 16.93 -6.18 -1.31
N GLY A 81 17.32 -6.59 -0.10
CA GLY A 81 18.59 -6.21 0.51
C GLY A 81 18.70 -4.71 0.83
N ALA A 82 17.56 -4.07 1.14
CA ALA A 82 17.48 -2.66 1.49
C ALA A 82 17.40 -2.47 3.01
N ALA A 83 17.81 -1.29 3.50
CA ALA A 83 17.61 -0.94 4.91
C ALA A 83 16.12 -0.75 5.26
N HIS A 84 15.36 -0.17 4.34
CA HIS A 84 13.92 0.06 4.46
C HIS A 84 13.26 -0.10 3.08
N ALA A 85 11.97 -0.45 3.09
CA ALA A 85 11.10 -0.42 1.93
C ALA A 85 9.80 0.28 2.32
N TYR A 86 9.18 0.96 1.36
CA TYR A 86 7.92 1.68 1.55
C TYR A 86 6.94 1.30 0.45
N PHE A 87 5.71 0.95 0.82
CA PHE A 87 4.67 0.61 -0.15
C PHE A 87 3.96 1.88 -0.64
N MET A 88 3.97 2.07 -1.97
CA MET A 88 3.45 3.27 -2.61
C MET A 88 2.31 2.93 -3.57
N VAL A 89 1.14 3.54 -3.39
CA VAL A 89 -0.04 3.32 -4.25
C VAL A 89 -0.17 4.33 -5.40
N GLY A 90 0.61 5.42 -5.36
CA GLY A 90 0.64 6.47 -6.40
C GLY A 90 1.60 6.20 -7.57
N GLY A 91 2.14 4.97 -7.67
CA GLY A 91 3.17 4.59 -8.64
C GLY A 91 4.54 5.24 -8.39
N THR A 92 5.52 4.91 -9.23
CA THR A 92 6.92 5.37 -9.10
C THR A 92 7.04 6.89 -9.18
N THR A 93 6.15 7.59 -9.89
CA THR A 93 6.11 9.05 -9.93
C THR A 93 5.98 9.65 -8.53
N SER A 94 4.97 9.19 -7.76
CA SER A 94 4.77 9.64 -6.39
C SER A 94 5.96 9.29 -5.50
N ALA A 95 6.54 8.09 -5.67
CA ALA A 95 7.72 7.67 -4.90
C ALA A 95 8.94 8.58 -5.14
N VAL A 96 9.26 8.89 -6.40
CA VAL A 96 10.37 9.79 -6.77
C VAL A 96 10.15 11.20 -6.20
N GLN A 97 8.93 11.72 -6.31
CA GLN A 97 8.60 13.04 -5.77
C GLN A 97 8.74 13.07 -4.25
N SER A 98 8.22 12.06 -3.55
CA SER A 98 8.40 11.92 -2.10
C SER A 98 9.88 11.84 -1.70
N MET A 99 10.71 11.11 -2.45
CA MET A 99 12.15 11.03 -2.20
C MET A 99 12.85 12.39 -2.31
N VAL A 100 12.57 13.14 -3.39
CA VAL A 100 13.17 14.47 -3.60
C VAL A 100 12.73 15.44 -2.50
N LEU A 101 11.42 15.51 -2.22
CA LEU A 101 10.86 16.41 -1.21
C LEU A 101 11.33 16.08 0.22
N THR A 102 11.68 14.82 0.48
CA THR A 102 12.24 14.40 1.77
C THR A 102 13.73 14.70 1.89
N ALA A 103 14.49 14.52 0.80
CA ALA A 103 15.95 14.62 0.83
C ALA A 103 16.49 16.03 0.56
N CYS A 104 15.73 16.89 -0.12
CA CYS A 104 16.20 18.18 -0.63
C CYS A 104 15.35 19.34 -0.11
N LYS A 105 15.99 20.49 0.09
CA LYS A 105 15.34 21.77 0.42
C LYS A 105 15.45 22.74 -0.74
N LEU A 106 14.71 23.84 -0.65
CA LEU A 106 14.80 24.92 -1.62
C LEU A 106 16.25 25.43 -1.72
N GLY A 107 16.80 25.44 -2.94
CA GLY A 107 18.16 25.89 -3.23
C GLY A 107 19.21 24.77 -3.24
N ASP A 108 18.87 23.56 -2.77
CA ASP A 108 19.75 22.40 -2.92
C ASP A 108 19.89 22.00 -4.39
N LYS A 109 20.99 21.30 -4.70
CA LYS A 109 21.31 20.84 -6.05
C LYS A 109 21.30 19.32 -6.10
N ILE A 110 20.61 18.77 -7.09
CA ILE A 110 20.49 17.33 -7.32
C ILE A 110 21.25 16.98 -8.60
N ILE A 111 22.12 15.97 -8.52
CA ILE A 111 22.76 15.40 -9.71
C ILE A 111 21.72 14.53 -10.42
N MET A 112 21.34 14.91 -11.63
CA MET A 112 20.39 14.15 -12.44
C MET A 112 21.03 13.72 -13.77
N PRO A 113 20.82 12.47 -14.21
CA PRO A 113 21.26 12.06 -15.54
C PRO A 113 20.38 12.71 -16.61
N ARG A 114 20.92 12.89 -17.82
CA ARG A 114 20.20 13.60 -18.90
C ARG A 114 18.92 12.89 -19.36
N ASN A 115 18.88 11.56 -19.20
CA ASN A 115 17.75 10.70 -19.55
C ASN A 115 16.78 10.46 -18.38
N VAL A 116 16.77 11.35 -17.37
CA VAL A 116 15.88 11.22 -16.23
C VAL A 116 14.40 11.24 -16.64
N HIS A 117 13.56 10.46 -15.96
CA HIS A 117 12.12 10.47 -16.17
C HIS A 117 11.49 11.80 -15.75
N ARG A 118 10.41 12.21 -16.43
CA ARG A 118 9.72 13.49 -16.20
C ARG A 118 9.25 13.67 -14.75
N SER A 119 8.98 12.58 -14.04
CA SER A 119 8.59 12.62 -12.62
C SER A 119 9.65 13.24 -11.71
N ALA A 120 10.95 13.06 -12.01
CA ALA A 120 12.02 13.65 -11.20
C ALA A 120 12.24 15.14 -11.52
N ILE A 121 11.96 15.56 -12.77
CA ILE A 121 12.03 16.96 -13.18
C ILE A 121 10.87 17.75 -12.57
N ASN A 122 9.70 17.11 -12.47
CA ASN A 122 8.49 17.70 -11.90
C ASN A 122 8.40 17.56 -10.36
N ALA A 123 9.41 16.96 -9.73
CA ALA A 123 9.49 16.83 -8.28
C ALA A 123 10.01 18.14 -7.67
#